data_AF-A0A8T4DQT8-F1
#
_entry.id   AF-A0A8T4DQT8-F1
#
_cell.length_a   1.000
_cell.length_b   1.000
_cell.length_c   1.000
_cell.angle_alpha   90.00
_cell.angle_beta   90.00
_cell.angle_gamma   90.00
#
_symmetry.space_group_name_H-M   'P 1'
#
loop_
_entity.id
_entity.type
_entity.pdbx_description
1 polymer ?
#
loop_
_entity_poly.entity_id
_entity_poly.type
_entity_poly.pdbx_seq_one_letter_code
_entity_poly.pdbx_strand_id
1 'polypeptide(L)'
;MVEKRGDLESKVVNKLVLKKAVEHRIRQMSEKAFISEREVYDLIRGFFKKFIGIDYEFTADELASELKKVYMPEEMHERIRSLLDRISEMEHLSRAFSKDELVMILRDFKKLTDDMVVVHYEKKSFFKRLADMFHGSVAQEHKKVLEADTSLGEEERTIVKMNILLDNSRRWSGKDIEASKKAYQDLLVLYDALDEERKKAYYAPVNELYNMLKNKGLQ
;
A
#
# COMPACT_ATOMS: atom_id res chain seq x y z
N MET A 1 -16.28 -31.77 -20.15
CA MET A 1 -15.46 -31.90 -18.93
C MET A 1 -14.62 -30.64 -18.82
N VAL A 2 -14.79 -29.92 -17.72
CA VAL A 2 -14.39 -28.51 -17.57
C VAL A 2 -12.89 -28.41 -17.30
N GLU A 3 -12.20 -27.63 -18.13
CA GLU A 3 -10.81 -27.22 -17.91
C GLU A 3 -10.72 -26.38 -16.63
N LYS A 4 -9.82 -26.78 -15.74
CA LYS A 4 -9.53 -26.12 -14.47
C LYS A 4 -8.95 -24.72 -14.76
N ARG A 5 -9.73 -23.68 -14.45
CA ARG A 5 -9.24 -22.30 -14.33
C ARG A 5 -8.23 -22.25 -13.20
N GLY A 6 -6.96 -22.00 -13.55
CA GLY A 6 -5.88 -21.79 -12.59
C GLY A 6 -5.99 -20.43 -11.89
N ASP A 7 -5.67 -20.47 -10.60
CA ASP A 7 -5.01 -19.44 -9.79
C ASP A 7 -5.21 -17.98 -10.19
N LEU A 8 -6.31 -17.41 -9.68
CA LEU A 8 -6.46 -15.97 -9.44
C LEU A 8 -6.31 -15.63 -7.94
N GLU A 9 -5.86 -16.58 -7.12
CA GLU A 9 -5.64 -16.44 -5.68
C GLU A 9 -4.20 -16.00 -5.37
N SER A 10 -3.90 -14.70 -5.49
CA SER A 10 -2.85 -13.96 -4.74
C SER A 10 -2.54 -12.61 -5.42
N LYS A 11 -3.50 -11.69 -5.45
CA LYS A 11 -3.28 -10.34 -6.03
C LYS A 11 -3.61 -9.19 -5.09
N VAL A 12 -3.50 -9.38 -3.78
CA VAL A 12 -3.34 -8.23 -2.87
C VAL A 12 -1.85 -7.89 -2.83
N VAL A 13 -1.35 -7.29 -3.91
CA VAL A 13 0.01 -6.76 -3.96
C VAL A 13 0.14 -5.73 -2.83
N ASN A 14 1.04 -5.97 -1.89
CA ASN A 14 1.31 -5.04 -0.82
C ASN A 14 1.75 -3.70 -1.42
N LYS A 15 0.94 -2.65 -1.24
CA LYS A 15 1.16 -1.36 -1.92
C LYS A 15 2.47 -0.69 -1.50
N LEU A 16 2.98 -0.97 -0.30
CA LEU A 16 4.32 -0.55 0.11
C LEU A 16 5.43 -1.24 -0.69
N VAL A 17 5.27 -2.53 -1.00
CA VAL A 17 6.22 -3.27 -1.84
C VAL A 17 6.20 -2.70 -3.25
N LEU A 18 5.00 -2.42 -3.77
CA LEU A 18 4.84 -1.80 -5.08
C LEU A 18 5.52 -0.42 -5.13
N LYS A 19 5.34 0.41 -4.09
CA LYS A 19 6.03 1.70 -3.93
C LYS A 19 7.54 1.53 -3.95
N LYS A 20 8.10 0.68 -3.08
CA LYS A 20 9.55 0.46 -2.99
C LYS A 20 10.15 -0.01 -4.31
N ALA A 21 9.45 -0.91 -5.02
CA ALA A 21 9.87 -1.37 -6.34
C ALA A 21 9.92 -0.22 -7.36
N VAL A 22 8.92 0.67 -7.34
CA VAL A 22 8.91 1.88 -8.17
C VAL A 22 10.04 2.83 -7.77
N GLU A 23 10.23 3.13 -6.49
CA GLU A 23 11.29 4.02 -6.01
C GLU A 23 12.68 3.52 -6.42
N HIS A 24 12.92 2.21 -6.29
CA HIS A 24 14.16 1.61 -6.74
C HIS A 24 14.35 1.75 -8.25
N ARG A 25 13.29 1.50 -9.04
CA ARG A 25 13.35 1.60 -10.50
C ARG A 25 13.56 3.04 -10.98
N ILE A 26 12.91 4.01 -10.35
CA ILE A 26 13.09 5.43 -10.63
C ILE A 26 14.55 5.85 -10.36
N ARG A 27 15.13 5.41 -9.24
CA ARG A 27 16.53 5.69 -8.90
C ARG A 27 17.47 5.14 -9.97
N GLN A 28 17.33 3.86 -10.31
CA GLN A 28 18.11 3.22 -11.37
C GLN A 28 18.01 3.98 -12.70
N MET A 29 16.81 4.38 -13.10
CA MET A 29 16.60 5.11 -14.36
C MET A 29 17.23 6.51 -14.32
N SER A 30 17.11 7.22 -13.21
CA SER A 30 17.65 8.57 -13.05
C SER A 30 19.18 8.61 -13.10
N GLU A 31 19.84 7.53 -12.68
CA GLU A 31 21.30 7.39 -12.73
C GLU A 31 21.83 7.02 -14.13
N LYS A 32 20.97 6.58 -15.07
CA LYS A 32 21.42 6.22 -16.42
C LYS A 32 21.90 7.45 -17.19
N ALA A 33 22.88 7.22 -18.07
CA ALA A 33 23.30 8.24 -19.05
C ALA A 33 22.12 8.64 -19.96
N PHE A 34 21.34 7.65 -20.41
CA PHE A 34 20.18 7.79 -21.28
C PHE A 34 18.94 7.09 -20.68
N ILE A 35 17.78 7.72 -20.82
CA ILE A 35 16.47 7.20 -20.39
C ILE A 35 15.56 7.24 -21.60
N SER A 36 14.90 6.13 -21.93
CA SER A 36 13.92 6.11 -23.02
C SER A 36 12.51 6.41 -22.53
N GLU A 37 11.70 7.07 -23.36
CA GLU A 37 10.27 7.31 -23.13
C GLU A 37 9.53 5.99 -22.83
N ARG A 38 9.84 4.94 -23.60
CA ARG A 38 9.28 3.60 -23.41
C ARG A 38 9.53 3.03 -22.02
N GLU A 39 10.73 3.18 -21.46
CA GLU A 39 11.01 2.71 -20.11
C GLU A 39 10.21 3.46 -19.05
N VAL A 40 10.00 4.77 -19.23
CA VAL A 40 9.19 5.59 -18.31
C VAL A 40 7.72 5.18 -18.40
N TYR A 41 7.23 5.03 -19.62
CA TYR A 41 5.89 4.56 -19.91
C TYR A 41 5.61 3.19 -19.28
N ASP A 42 6.47 2.20 -19.54
CA ASP A 42 6.32 0.82 -19.05
C ASP A 42 6.34 0.75 -17.52
N LEU A 43 7.17 1.58 -16.87
CA LEU A 43 7.23 1.69 -15.42
C LEU A 43 5.89 2.20 -14.85
N ILE A 44 5.37 3.31 -15.38
CA ILE A 44 4.15 3.92 -14.86
C ILE A 44 2.94 3.01 -15.11
N ARG A 45 2.83 2.48 -16.33
CA ARG A 45 1.78 1.51 -16.69
C ARG A 45 1.86 0.25 -15.83
N GLY A 46 3.06 -0.30 -15.64
CA GLY A 46 3.30 -1.47 -14.80
C GLY A 46 2.90 -1.27 -13.34
N PHE A 47 3.12 -0.06 -12.80
CA PHE A 47 2.64 0.30 -11.47
C PHE A 47 1.12 0.29 -11.39
N PHE A 48 0.44 1.02 -12.28
CA PHE A 48 -1.02 1.12 -12.23
C PHE A 48 -1.71 -0.23 -12.48
N LYS A 49 -1.15 -1.04 -13.39
CA LYS A 49 -1.58 -2.42 -13.64
C LYS A 49 -1.62 -3.22 -12.33
N LYS A 50 -0.52 -3.18 -11.56
CA LYS A 50 -0.41 -3.86 -10.26
C LYS A 50 -1.23 -3.19 -9.16
N PHE A 51 -1.35 -1.87 -9.17
CA PHE A 51 -2.07 -1.11 -8.14
C PHE A 51 -3.58 -1.34 -8.19
N ILE A 52 -4.15 -1.45 -9.39
CA ILE A 52 -5.58 -1.65 -9.62
C ILE A 52 -5.91 -3.15 -9.76
N GLY A 53 -4.93 -3.99 -10.09
CA GLY A 53 -5.11 -5.44 -10.24
C GLY A 53 -5.68 -5.85 -11.60
N ILE A 54 -5.51 -5.01 -12.63
CA ILE A 54 -5.92 -5.29 -14.01
C ILE A 54 -4.85 -6.13 -14.71
N ASP A 55 -5.25 -7.10 -15.55
CA ASP A 55 -4.30 -7.96 -16.27
C ASP A 55 -4.22 -7.71 -17.78
N TYR A 56 -5.02 -6.79 -18.30
CA TYR A 56 -5.01 -6.42 -19.71
C TYR A 56 -4.15 -5.19 -19.98
N GLU A 57 -3.88 -4.99 -21.26
CA GLU A 57 -3.23 -3.80 -21.79
C GLU A 57 -4.25 -2.67 -21.92
N PHE A 58 -3.97 -1.51 -21.32
CA PHE A 58 -4.87 -0.36 -21.32
C PHE A 58 -4.23 0.90 -21.91
N THR A 59 -5.04 1.80 -22.44
CA THR A 59 -4.67 3.17 -22.84
C THR A 59 -4.70 4.14 -21.65
N ALA A 60 -4.20 5.37 -21.82
CA ALA A 60 -4.32 6.41 -20.80
C ALA A 60 -5.79 6.70 -20.42
N ASP A 61 -6.70 6.72 -21.39
CA ASP A 61 -8.14 6.95 -21.17
C ASP A 61 -8.81 5.80 -20.40
N GLU A 62 -8.46 4.56 -20.75
CA GLU A 62 -8.93 3.37 -20.05
C GLU A 62 -8.42 3.35 -18.61
N LEU A 63 -7.13 3.69 -18.40
CA LEU A 63 -6.56 3.80 -17.06
C LEU A 63 -7.27 4.88 -16.23
N ALA A 64 -7.54 6.05 -16.80
CA ALA A 64 -8.28 7.11 -16.12
C ALA A 64 -9.68 6.64 -15.72
N SER A 65 -10.35 5.87 -16.58
CA SER A 65 -11.68 5.29 -16.33
C SER A 65 -11.65 4.22 -15.23
N GLU A 66 -10.63 3.36 -15.20
CA GLU A 66 -10.43 2.40 -14.12
C GLU A 66 -10.11 3.09 -12.78
N LEU A 67 -9.29 4.14 -12.81
CA LEU A 67 -8.92 4.89 -11.60
C LEU A 67 -10.11 5.63 -10.99
N LYS A 68 -11.10 6.07 -11.77
CA LYS A 68 -12.36 6.63 -11.24
C LYS A 68 -13.14 5.65 -10.34
N LYS A 69 -12.97 4.33 -10.55
CA LYS A 69 -13.60 3.30 -9.71
C LYS A 69 -12.89 3.14 -8.37
N VAL A 70 -11.65 3.62 -8.26
CA VAL A 70 -10.86 3.61 -7.04
C VAL A 70 -11.06 4.94 -6.32
N TYR A 71 -11.76 4.92 -5.20
CA TYR A 71 -11.93 6.13 -4.39
C TYR A 71 -10.58 6.71 -3.93
N MET A 72 -10.33 7.95 -4.32
CA MET A 72 -9.21 8.81 -3.96
C MET A 72 -9.71 10.26 -3.82
N PRO A 73 -8.99 11.15 -3.10
CA PRO A 73 -9.33 12.58 -3.08
C PRO A 73 -9.30 13.20 -4.48
N GLU A 74 -10.15 14.19 -4.75
CA GLU A 74 -10.23 14.85 -6.07
C GLU A 74 -8.88 15.40 -6.54
N GLU A 75 -8.10 15.98 -5.62
CA GLU A 75 -6.74 16.46 -5.91
C GLU A 75 -5.82 15.35 -6.45
N MET A 76 -6.00 14.11 -5.98
CA MET A 76 -5.24 12.96 -6.46
C MET A 76 -5.69 12.53 -7.85
N HIS A 77 -7.00 12.60 -8.14
CA HIS A 77 -7.51 12.34 -9.48
C HIS A 77 -6.98 13.35 -10.51
N GLU A 78 -6.91 14.64 -10.15
CA GLU A 78 -6.33 15.67 -11.01
C GLU A 78 -4.84 15.42 -11.29
N ARG A 79 -4.07 15.05 -10.26
CA ARG A 79 -2.64 14.74 -10.41
C ARG A 79 -2.40 13.48 -11.24
N ILE A 80 -3.24 12.46 -11.07
CA ILE A 80 -3.23 11.27 -11.93
C ILE A 80 -3.50 11.69 -13.37
N ARG A 81 -4.56 12.46 -13.63
CA ARG A 81 -4.94 12.89 -14.98
C ARG A 81 -3.81 13.66 -15.63
N SER A 82 -3.25 14.65 -14.93
CA SER A 82 -2.11 15.44 -15.40
C SER A 82 -0.88 14.57 -15.74
N LEU A 83 -0.63 13.50 -14.98
CA LEU A 83 0.42 12.53 -15.31
C LEU A 83 0.07 11.70 -16.54
N LEU A 84 -1.18 11.22 -16.66
CA LEU A 84 -1.63 10.42 -17.80
C LEU A 84 -1.61 11.21 -19.10
N ASP A 85 -1.97 12.50 -19.07
CA ASP A 85 -1.90 13.39 -20.23
C ASP A 85 -0.46 13.48 -20.75
N ARG A 86 0.52 13.66 -19.85
CA ARG A 86 1.95 13.69 -20.21
C ARG A 86 2.46 12.37 -20.78
N ILE A 87 1.91 11.25 -20.32
CA ILE A 87 2.28 9.92 -20.84
C ILE A 87 1.64 9.69 -22.21
N SER A 88 0.40 10.13 -22.40
CA SER A 88 -0.30 10.09 -23.69
C SER A 88 0.42 10.95 -24.74
N GLU A 89 0.97 12.10 -24.32
CA GLU A 89 1.85 12.91 -25.17
C GLU A 89 3.09 12.14 -25.67
N MET A 90 3.66 11.23 -24.87
CA MET A 90 4.77 10.36 -25.32
C MET A 90 4.34 9.35 -26.39
N GLU A 91 3.08 8.91 -26.36
CA GLU A 91 2.56 7.95 -27.35
C GLU A 91 2.20 8.61 -28.68
N HIS A 92 1.82 9.90 -28.66
CA HIS A 92 1.16 10.55 -29.80
C HIS A 92 1.90 11.75 -30.38
N LEU A 93 2.82 12.39 -29.65
CA LEU A 93 3.59 13.50 -30.19
C LEU A 93 4.84 12.99 -30.93
N SER A 94 5.14 13.63 -32.06
CA SER A 94 6.37 13.37 -32.82
C SER A 94 7.61 14.03 -32.20
N ARG A 95 7.48 14.73 -31.06
CA ARG A 95 8.61 15.36 -30.38
C ARG A 95 9.24 14.37 -29.42
N ALA A 96 10.57 14.27 -29.44
CA ALA A 96 11.31 13.52 -28.44
C ALA A 96 11.34 14.29 -27.11
N PHE A 97 11.16 13.58 -26.02
CA PHE A 97 11.33 14.11 -24.66
C PHE A 97 12.81 14.15 -24.30
N SER A 98 13.24 15.28 -23.73
CA SER A 98 14.57 15.40 -23.15
C SER A 98 14.70 14.54 -21.89
N LYS A 99 15.94 14.18 -21.54
CA LYS A 99 16.24 13.47 -20.29
C LYS A 99 15.66 14.19 -19.07
N ASP A 100 15.76 15.51 -19.03
CA ASP A 100 15.28 16.33 -17.91
C ASP A 100 13.75 16.28 -17.79
N GLU A 101 13.02 16.33 -18.91
CA GLU A 101 11.57 16.14 -18.92
C GLU A 101 11.18 14.74 -18.42
N LEU A 102 11.89 13.69 -18.85
CA LEU A 102 11.64 12.33 -18.37
C LEU A 102 11.93 12.19 -16.86
N VAL A 103 12.99 12.81 -16.36
CA VAL A 103 13.31 12.83 -14.92
C VAL A 103 12.24 13.60 -14.12
N MET A 104 11.71 14.70 -14.66
CA MET A 104 10.61 15.43 -14.04
C MET A 104 9.36 14.54 -13.94
N ILE A 105 9.02 13.81 -15.00
CA ILE A 105 7.86 12.90 -15.00
C ILE A 105 8.06 11.77 -13.99
N LEU A 106 9.26 11.20 -13.90
CA LEU A 106 9.58 10.19 -12.88
C LEU A 106 9.47 10.74 -11.46
N ARG A 107 9.86 12.00 -11.23
CA ARG A 107 9.74 12.66 -9.92
C ARG A 107 8.28 12.90 -9.54
N ASP A 108 7.48 13.41 -10.47
CA ASP A 108 6.05 13.65 -10.28
C ASP A 108 5.31 12.33 -10.01
N PHE A 109 5.67 11.29 -10.78
CA PHE A 109 5.18 9.94 -10.57
C PHE A 109 5.57 9.37 -9.20
N LYS A 110 6.83 9.52 -8.76
CA LYS A 110 7.26 9.10 -7.41
C LYS A 110 6.36 9.73 -6.35
N LYS A 111 6.20 11.05 -6.38
CA LYS A 111 5.37 11.79 -5.42
C LYS A 111 3.94 11.28 -5.44
N LEU A 112 3.38 11.05 -6.63
CA LEU A 112 2.05 10.47 -6.77
C LEU A 112 1.94 9.07 -6.14
N THR A 113 2.92 8.19 -6.38
CA THR A 113 2.93 6.86 -5.76
C THR A 113 3.03 6.93 -4.24
N ASP A 114 3.82 7.87 -3.71
CA ASP A 114 3.94 8.12 -2.27
C ASP A 114 2.58 8.48 -1.69
N ASP A 115 1.89 9.43 -2.30
CA ASP A 115 0.59 9.92 -1.84
C ASP A 115 -0.51 8.85 -1.98
N MET A 116 -0.56 8.11 -3.10
CA MET A 116 -1.53 7.03 -3.32
C MET A 116 -1.40 5.92 -2.28
N VAL A 117 -0.18 5.63 -1.85
CA VAL A 117 0.10 4.66 -0.80
C VAL A 117 -0.37 5.21 0.54
N VAL A 118 -0.02 6.45 0.90
CA VAL A 118 -0.49 7.11 2.13
C VAL A 118 -2.02 7.10 2.20
N VAL A 119 -2.71 7.57 1.15
CA VAL A 119 -4.18 7.55 1.07
C VAL A 119 -4.73 6.14 1.23
N HIS A 120 -4.09 5.12 0.66
CA HIS A 120 -4.54 3.73 0.86
C HIS A 120 -4.43 3.27 2.32
N TYR A 121 -3.37 3.65 3.04
CA TYR A 121 -3.18 3.28 4.45
C TYR A 121 -4.02 4.13 5.41
N GLU A 122 -4.16 5.42 5.16
CA GLU A 122 -5.07 6.31 5.89
C GLU A 122 -6.53 5.88 5.70
N LYS A 123 -6.90 5.48 4.48
CA LYS A 123 -8.22 4.92 4.17
C LYS A 123 -8.45 3.57 4.83
N LYS A 124 -7.44 2.70 4.97
CA LYS A 124 -7.59 1.50 5.83
C LYS A 124 -7.92 1.90 7.26
N SER A 125 -7.45 3.03 7.77
CA SER A 125 -7.83 3.55 9.09
C SER A 125 -9.26 4.13 9.10
N PHE A 126 -9.66 4.86 8.06
CA PHE A 126 -10.98 5.50 7.95
C PHE A 126 -12.12 4.51 7.59
N PHE A 127 -11.88 3.59 6.67
CA PHE A 127 -12.80 2.48 6.35
C PHE A 127 -12.77 1.39 7.41
N LYS A 128 -11.71 1.24 8.21
CA LYS A 128 -11.78 0.43 9.44
C LYS A 128 -12.73 1.07 10.45
N ARG A 129 -12.68 2.39 10.66
CA ARG A 129 -13.70 3.10 11.48
C ARG A 129 -15.13 2.95 10.94
N LEU A 130 -15.32 2.85 9.62
CA LEU A 130 -16.62 2.63 8.98
C LEU A 130 -17.06 1.14 8.95
N ALA A 131 -16.14 0.20 8.76
CA ALA A 131 -16.38 -1.24 8.76
C ALA A 131 -16.57 -1.80 10.18
N ASP A 132 -15.91 -1.19 11.18
CA ASP A 132 -16.16 -1.41 12.61
C ASP A 132 -17.60 -1.00 13.00
N MET A 133 -18.26 -0.19 12.17
CA MET A 133 -19.68 0.19 12.31
C MET A 133 -20.66 -0.79 11.63
N PHE A 134 -20.21 -1.68 10.71
CA PHE A 134 -21.10 -2.40 9.77
C PHE A 134 -20.87 -3.93 9.60
N HIS A 135 -20.22 -4.63 10.54
CA HIS A 135 -20.02 -6.10 10.61
C HIS A 135 -18.68 -6.66 10.06
N GLY A 136 -17.91 -7.34 10.93
CA GLY A 136 -18.25 -8.72 11.21
C GLY A 136 -17.27 -9.85 10.86
N SER A 137 -16.45 -9.87 9.80
CA SER A 137 -15.76 -11.14 9.43
C SER A 137 -14.72 -11.09 8.30
N VAL A 138 -13.40 -11.11 8.59
CA VAL A 138 -12.32 -11.64 7.69
C VAL A 138 -11.08 -12.04 8.51
N ALA A 139 -10.93 -13.30 8.96
CA ALA A 139 -9.94 -13.71 10.02
C ALA A 139 -8.86 -14.74 9.66
N GLN A 140 -8.65 -15.17 8.42
CA GLN A 140 -7.77 -16.31 8.15
C GLN A 140 -6.54 -16.06 7.24
N GLU A 141 -6.44 -14.93 6.55
CA GLU A 141 -5.44 -14.79 5.47
C GLU A 141 -4.06 -14.24 5.90
N HIS A 142 -3.94 -13.56 7.04
CA HIS A 142 -2.70 -12.85 7.39
C HIS A 142 -1.60 -13.71 8.02
N LYS A 143 -1.92 -14.93 8.49
CA LYS A 143 -0.94 -15.79 9.17
C LYS A 143 0.08 -16.44 8.20
N LYS A 144 -0.33 -16.73 6.96
CA LYS A 144 0.53 -17.39 5.96
C LYS A 144 1.56 -16.46 5.31
N VAL A 145 1.35 -15.14 5.36
CA VAL A 145 2.22 -14.14 4.70
C VAL A 145 3.53 -13.91 5.47
N LEU A 146 3.54 -14.13 6.79
CA LEU A 146 4.71 -13.88 7.63
C LEU A 146 5.78 -14.98 7.58
N GLU A 147 5.42 -16.19 7.17
CA GLU A 147 6.32 -17.35 7.16
C GLU A 147 6.98 -17.58 5.78
N ALA A 148 6.44 -17.00 4.70
CA ALA A 148 6.85 -17.33 3.33
C ALA A 148 7.82 -16.33 2.66
N ASP A 149 8.04 -15.14 3.24
CA ASP A 149 8.79 -14.08 2.53
C ASP A 149 10.15 -13.78 3.18
N THR A 150 11.19 -14.39 2.61
CA THR A 150 12.61 -14.23 3.03
C THR A 150 13.22 -12.89 2.61
N SER A 151 12.48 -12.02 1.93
CA SER A 151 12.97 -10.76 1.35
C SER A 151 12.89 -9.53 2.28
N LEU A 152 12.18 -9.63 3.40
CA LEU A 152 12.02 -8.53 4.37
C LEU A 152 13.16 -8.51 5.39
N GLY A 153 13.68 -7.31 5.66
CA GLY A 153 14.59 -7.08 6.79
C GLY A 153 13.90 -7.35 8.13
N GLU A 154 14.68 -7.66 9.16
CA GLU A 154 14.15 -8.00 10.50
C GLU A 154 13.27 -6.87 11.08
N GLU A 155 13.68 -5.62 10.88
CA GLU A 155 12.91 -4.45 11.30
C GLU A 155 11.55 -4.33 10.58
N GLU A 156 11.50 -4.66 9.30
CA GLU A 156 10.29 -4.56 8.49
C GLU A 156 9.27 -5.64 8.90
N ARG A 157 9.78 -6.83 9.25
CA ARG A 157 8.96 -7.90 9.83
C ARG A 157 8.36 -7.48 11.16
N THR A 158 9.11 -6.78 12.00
CA THR A 158 8.63 -6.25 13.29
C THR A 158 7.48 -5.27 13.09
N ILE A 159 7.62 -4.30 12.18
CA ILE A 159 6.55 -3.32 11.89
C ILE A 159 5.28 -4.00 11.38
N VAL A 160 5.41 -4.98 10.46
CA VAL A 160 4.26 -5.71 9.94
C VAL A 160 3.56 -6.51 11.05
N LYS A 161 4.33 -7.21 11.90
CA LYS A 161 3.80 -7.95 13.06
C LYS A 161 3.05 -7.02 14.02
N MET A 162 3.61 -5.86 14.34
CA MET A 162 2.97 -4.87 15.22
C MET A 162 1.63 -4.40 14.66
N ASN A 163 1.55 -4.09 13.37
CA ASN A 163 0.29 -3.67 12.74
C ASN A 163 -0.77 -4.77 12.75
N ILE A 164 -0.36 -6.03 12.57
CA ILE A 164 -1.26 -7.19 12.66
C ILE A 164 -1.78 -7.36 14.09
N LEU A 165 -0.91 -7.24 15.09
CA LEU A 165 -1.30 -7.38 16.50
C LEU A 165 -2.22 -6.24 16.98
N LEU A 166 -1.96 -5.01 16.54
CA LEU A 166 -2.87 -3.86 16.74
C LEU A 166 -4.26 -4.14 16.17
N ASP A 167 -4.32 -4.70 14.95
CA ASP A 167 -5.58 -5.01 14.28
C ASP A 167 -6.34 -6.15 14.97
N ASN A 168 -5.65 -7.26 15.25
CA ASN A 168 -6.21 -8.42 15.93
C ASN A 168 -6.73 -8.07 17.32
N SER A 169 -5.97 -7.29 18.09
CA SER A 169 -6.40 -6.88 19.42
C SER A 169 -7.66 -6.01 19.34
N ARG A 170 -7.71 -5.00 18.46
CA ARG A 170 -8.94 -4.19 18.29
C ARG A 170 -10.16 -5.05 17.95
N ARG A 171 -9.99 -5.98 17.03
CA ARG A 171 -11.06 -6.87 16.59
C ARG A 171 -11.54 -7.82 17.68
N TRP A 172 -10.62 -8.44 18.41
CA TRP A 172 -10.96 -9.38 19.46
C TRP A 172 -11.54 -8.70 20.69
N SER A 173 -11.25 -7.41 20.93
CA SER A 173 -11.80 -6.67 22.07
C SER A 173 -13.33 -6.69 22.18
N GLY A 174 -14.07 -6.97 21.11
CA GLY A 174 -15.52 -7.10 21.10
C GLY A 174 -16.06 -8.54 21.08
N LYS A 175 -15.20 -9.55 20.91
CA LYS A 175 -15.60 -10.95 20.68
C LYS A 175 -14.92 -11.94 21.63
N ASP A 176 -13.63 -11.72 21.90
CA ASP A 176 -12.78 -12.56 22.72
C ASP A 176 -11.74 -11.67 23.41
N ILE A 177 -12.07 -11.21 24.63
CA ILE A 177 -11.22 -10.26 25.35
C ILE A 177 -9.86 -10.87 25.71
N GLU A 178 -9.77 -12.18 25.95
CA GLU A 178 -8.51 -12.82 26.32
C GLU A 178 -7.57 -12.94 25.11
N ALA A 179 -8.10 -13.29 23.93
CA ALA A 179 -7.32 -13.22 22.70
C ALA A 179 -6.84 -11.79 22.42
N SER A 180 -7.70 -10.80 22.68
CA SER A 180 -7.37 -9.38 22.55
C SER A 180 -6.23 -8.94 23.47
N LYS A 181 -6.27 -9.37 24.73
CA LYS A 181 -5.21 -9.12 25.73
C LYS A 181 -3.90 -9.75 25.30
N LYS A 182 -3.95 -11.01 24.84
CA LYS A 182 -2.76 -11.71 24.35
C LYS A 182 -2.12 -10.99 23.16
N ALA A 183 -2.90 -10.59 22.16
CA ALA A 183 -2.36 -9.81 21.03
C ALA A 183 -1.77 -8.46 21.46
N TYR A 184 -2.37 -7.82 22.48
CA TYR A 184 -1.83 -6.58 23.03
C TYR A 184 -0.51 -6.81 23.79
N GLN A 185 -0.38 -7.90 24.53
CA GLN A 185 0.87 -8.28 25.19
C GLN A 185 1.99 -8.56 24.18
N ASP A 186 1.70 -9.36 23.14
CA ASP A 186 2.65 -9.62 22.05
C ASP A 186 3.05 -8.32 21.34
N LEU A 187 2.12 -7.37 21.20
CA LEU A 187 2.39 -6.05 20.63
C LEU A 187 3.33 -5.23 21.51
N LEU A 188 3.13 -5.24 22.83
CA LEU A 188 4.00 -4.52 23.77
C LEU A 188 5.43 -5.03 23.72
N VAL A 189 5.64 -6.35 23.62
CA VAL A 189 6.99 -6.93 23.47
C VAL A 189 7.69 -6.37 22.22
N LEU A 190 6.98 -6.24 21.10
CA LEU A 190 7.56 -5.67 19.88
C LEU A 190 7.74 -4.15 19.99
N TYR A 191 6.81 -3.46 20.63
CA TYR A 191 6.87 -2.01 20.85
C TYR A 191 8.06 -1.62 21.74
N ASP A 192 8.33 -2.39 22.80
CA ASP A 192 9.43 -2.13 23.73
C ASP A 192 10.80 -2.34 23.08
N ALA A 193 10.86 -3.21 22.06
CA ALA A 193 12.05 -3.47 21.24
C ALA A 193 12.33 -2.41 20.17
N LEU A 194 11.43 -1.44 19.95
CA LEU A 194 11.65 -0.34 19.02
C LEU A 194 12.61 0.73 19.58
N ASP A 195 13.26 1.46 18.68
CA ASP A 195 13.94 2.71 19.01
C ASP A 195 12.96 3.83 19.43
N GLU A 196 13.46 4.89 20.06
CA GLU A 196 12.66 5.99 20.62
C GLU A 196 11.84 6.75 19.56
N GLU A 197 12.37 6.92 18.35
CA GLU A 197 11.67 7.61 17.27
C GLU A 197 10.43 6.82 16.83
N ARG A 198 10.59 5.50 16.68
CA ARG A 198 9.50 4.59 16.32
C ARG A 198 8.51 4.36 17.45
N LYS A 199 8.97 4.30 18.70
CA LYS A 199 8.07 4.29 19.88
C LYS A 199 7.15 5.49 19.86
N LYS A 200 7.68 6.68 19.58
CA LYS A 200 6.88 7.91 19.47
C LYS A 200 5.80 7.80 18.39
N ALA A 201 6.12 7.21 17.24
CA ALA A 201 5.15 7.01 16.15
C ALA A 201 4.04 6.01 16.50
N TYR A 202 4.36 4.97 17.29
CA TYR A 202 3.42 3.92 17.69
C TYR A 202 2.73 4.16 19.04
N TYR A 203 3.16 5.17 19.80
CA TYR A 203 2.62 5.45 21.13
C TYR A 203 1.12 5.69 21.10
N ALA A 204 0.64 6.56 20.20
CA ALA A 204 -0.78 6.88 20.09
C ALA A 204 -1.65 5.63 19.84
N PRO A 205 -1.43 4.81 18.80
CA PRO A 205 -2.27 3.64 18.55
C PRO A 205 -2.17 2.55 19.62
N VAL A 206 -1.02 2.38 20.27
CA VAL A 206 -0.81 1.44 21.38
C VAL A 206 -1.57 1.91 22.63
N ASN A 207 -1.47 3.20 22.97
CA ASN A 207 -2.15 3.78 24.12
C ASN A 207 -3.68 3.81 23.92
N GLU A 208 -4.18 4.07 22.72
CA GLU A 208 -5.61 3.91 22.39
C GLU A 208 -6.10 2.49 22.68
N LEU A 209 -5.31 1.49 22.26
CA LEU A 209 -5.63 0.08 22.47
C LEU A 209 -5.62 -0.28 23.97
N TYR A 210 -4.63 0.21 24.72
CA TYR A 210 -4.58 0.09 26.18
C TYR A 210 -5.86 0.61 26.84
N ASN A 211 -6.23 1.86 26.55
CA ASN A 211 -7.39 2.50 27.17
C ASN A 211 -8.69 1.76 26.83
N MET A 212 -8.82 1.29 25.60
CA MET A 212 -9.96 0.49 25.17
C MET A 212 -10.05 -0.84 25.93
N LEU A 213 -8.93 -1.53 26.15
CA LEU A 213 -8.91 -2.80 26.90
C LEU A 213 -9.12 -2.57 28.39
N LYS A 214 -8.52 -1.52 28.97
CA LYS A 214 -8.71 -1.12 30.37
C LYS A 214 -10.18 -0.89 30.69
N ASN A 215 -10.89 -0.17 29.83
CA ASN A 215 -12.33 0.06 29.98
C ASN A 215 -13.18 -1.22 29.86
N LYS A 216 -12.61 -2.31 29.32
CA LYS A 216 -13.25 -3.61 29.13
C LYS A 216 -12.76 -4.69 30.11
N GLY A 217 -12.03 -4.30 31.16
CA GLY A 217 -11.58 -5.24 32.20
C GLY A 217 -10.15 -5.78 32.01
N LEU A 218 -9.23 -4.97 31.45
CA LEU A 218 -7.80 -5.18 31.67
C LEU A 218 -7.49 -4.86 33.14
N GLN A 219 -7.46 -5.89 33.99
CA GLN A 219 -6.85 -5.83 35.32
C GLN A 219 -5.43 -6.38 35.23
#